data_AF-A0A2V9VLD2-F1
#
_entry.id   AF-A0A2V9VLD2-F1
#
_cell.length_a   1.000
_cell.length_b   1.000
_cell.length_c   1.000
_cell.angle_alpha   90.00
_cell.angle_beta   90.00
_cell.angle_gamma   90.00
#
_symmetry.space_group_name_H-M   'P 1'
#
loop_
_entity.id
_entity.type
_entity.pdbx_description
1 polymer ?
#
loop_
_entity_poly.entity_id
_entity_poly.type
_entity_poly.pdbx_seq_one_letter_code
_entity_poly.pdbx_strand_id
1 'polypeptide(L)'
;GIGMSNATAEFSDFAGTAATSSLVNHKTLAMEDGALGAATACYWTVAQGQTGATCPDAQGVLLDNQYDRVRDTVLATATTAPSAPTGCGGPPNTTPCLTEKQVQVLWIKNVANERLLCDTTVSGCVNNTSTEAILYESQVAQTIRAAKSRYPNLKQVFLSTRIYAGYATDGLNPEPYAYEYGYSAKWLIEAQIIQERNGTIDPVAGNMSYTSGTAAWTLWGTYLWADGTIARSDGTTWQPGDFQSDGTHPDNKGKLKVVNLLMGFFTTSPYTPWFRP
;
A
#
# COMPACT_ATOMS: atom_id res chain seq x y z
N GLY A 1 1.69 3.59 -6.65
CA GLY A 1 1.38 2.90 -5.38
C GLY A 1 -0.11 3.04 -5.10
N ILE A 2 -0.63 2.31 -4.12
CA ILE A 2 -1.95 2.56 -3.52
C ILE A 2 -1.82 2.58 -2.01
N GLY A 3 -2.72 3.27 -1.32
CA GLY A 3 -2.57 3.50 0.11
C GLY A 3 -3.30 4.72 0.62
N MET A 4 -3.02 5.05 1.88
CA MET A 4 -3.56 6.22 2.58
C MET A 4 -2.45 7.21 2.98
N SER A 5 -2.81 8.50 2.95
CA SER A 5 -2.11 9.67 3.51
C SER A 5 -0.58 9.66 3.34
N ASN A 6 0.19 9.06 4.26
CA ASN A 6 1.64 8.90 4.16
C ASN A 6 2.06 8.31 2.80
N ALA A 7 1.31 7.31 2.32
CA ALA A 7 1.59 6.63 1.07
C ALA A 7 1.57 7.57 -0.14
N THR A 8 0.66 8.54 -0.17
CA THR A 8 0.59 9.54 -1.25
C THR A 8 1.85 10.40 -1.27
N ALA A 9 2.22 10.99 -0.13
CA ALA A 9 3.38 11.88 -0.10
C ALA A 9 4.70 11.13 -0.37
N GLU A 10 4.87 9.95 0.23
CA GLU A 10 6.09 9.16 0.09
C GLU A 10 6.24 8.52 -1.28
N PHE A 11 5.15 7.98 -1.86
CA PHE A 11 5.22 7.37 -3.19
C PHE A 11 5.40 8.42 -4.28
N SER A 12 4.76 9.59 -4.16
CA SER A 12 5.00 10.72 -5.05
C SER A 12 6.48 11.14 -5.06
N ASP A 13 7.10 11.32 -3.89
CA ASP A 13 8.52 11.68 -3.79
C ASP A 13 9.44 10.55 -4.32
N PHE A 14 9.06 9.28 -4.10
CA PHE A 14 9.78 8.12 -4.64
C PHE A 14 9.70 8.06 -6.17
N ALA A 15 8.51 8.25 -6.74
CA ALA A 15 8.31 8.27 -8.19
C ALA A 15 9.07 9.43 -8.85
N GLY A 16 9.07 10.63 -8.25
CA GLY A 16 9.85 11.76 -8.73
C GLY A 16 11.37 11.51 -8.69
N THR A 17 11.85 10.88 -7.61
CA THR A 17 13.27 10.47 -7.50
C THR A 17 13.62 9.40 -8.53
N ALA A 18 12.76 8.40 -8.70
CA ALA A 18 12.95 7.33 -9.66
C ALA A 18 13.00 7.87 -11.10
N ALA A 19 12.11 8.80 -11.45
CA ALA A 19 12.00 9.40 -12.79
C ALA A 19 13.26 10.14 -13.27
N THR A 20 14.14 10.56 -12.36
CA THR A 20 15.38 11.26 -12.68
C THR A 20 16.65 10.43 -12.45
N SER A 21 16.51 9.22 -11.89
CA SER A 21 17.64 8.36 -11.54
C SER A 21 18.10 7.50 -12.72
N SER A 22 19.40 7.48 -12.99
CA SER A 22 19.99 6.57 -14.00
C SER A 22 19.94 5.09 -13.59
N LEU A 23 19.58 4.78 -12.34
CA LEU A 23 19.41 3.42 -11.84
C LEU A 23 18.05 2.81 -12.21
N VAL A 24 17.19 3.57 -12.88
CA VAL A 24 15.80 3.19 -13.17
C VAL A 24 15.58 2.96 -14.67
N ASN A 25 14.77 1.95 -14.98
CA ASN A 25 14.37 1.61 -16.33
C ASN A 25 13.38 2.63 -16.92
N HIS A 26 13.88 3.61 -17.65
CA HIS A 26 13.03 4.62 -18.31
C HIS A 26 12.43 4.18 -19.65
N LYS A 27 12.72 2.95 -20.10
CA LYS A 27 12.24 2.47 -21.40
C LYS A 27 10.84 1.86 -21.31
N THR A 28 10.57 1.14 -20.23
CA THR A 28 9.33 0.36 -20.10
C THR A 28 8.60 0.56 -18.78
N LEU A 29 9.19 1.25 -17.81
CA LEU A 29 8.55 1.51 -16.52
C LEU A 29 7.80 2.85 -16.56
N ALA A 30 6.56 2.82 -16.10
CA ALA A 30 5.81 3.99 -15.67
C ALA A 30 5.41 3.79 -14.21
N MET A 31 5.46 4.85 -13.41
CA MET A 31 5.16 4.81 -11.99
C MET A 31 4.12 5.87 -11.67
N GLU A 32 2.95 5.41 -11.23
CA GLU A 32 1.83 6.31 -10.94
C GLU A 32 1.43 6.21 -9.46
N ASP A 33 1.15 7.37 -8.86
CA ASP A 33 0.63 7.44 -7.51
C ASP A 33 -0.90 7.37 -7.49
N GLY A 34 -1.40 6.20 -7.14
CA GLY A 34 -2.81 5.96 -6.90
C GLY A 34 -3.21 6.15 -5.44
N ALA A 35 -2.32 6.42 -4.48
CA ALA A 35 -2.72 6.58 -3.09
C ALA A 35 -3.55 7.87 -2.89
N LEU A 36 -4.45 7.89 -1.90
CA LEU A 36 -5.26 9.06 -1.57
C LEU A 36 -5.33 9.26 -0.06
N GLY A 37 -5.27 10.51 0.40
CA GLY A 37 -5.57 10.85 1.80
C GLY A 37 -6.91 10.29 2.26
N ALA A 38 -7.01 9.86 3.52
CA ALA A 38 -8.19 9.20 4.10
C ALA A 38 -8.64 7.86 3.48
N ALA A 39 -8.06 7.42 2.36
CA ALA A 39 -8.42 6.16 1.70
C ALA A 39 -7.76 4.94 2.37
N THR A 40 -8.19 4.64 3.60
CA THR A 40 -7.84 3.42 4.36
C THR A 40 -8.07 2.15 3.52
N ALA A 41 -7.56 1.01 3.98
CA ALA A 41 -7.64 -0.26 3.24
C ALA A 41 -9.08 -0.65 2.88
N CYS A 42 -10.09 -0.25 3.67
CA CYS A 42 -11.48 -0.60 3.39
C CYS A 42 -11.98 -0.07 2.03
N TYR A 43 -11.43 1.06 1.54
CA TYR A 43 -11.82 1.67 0.26
C TYR A 43 -11.29 0.95 -0.98
N TRP A 44 -10.41 -0.03 -0.77
CA TRP A 44 -9.74 -0.79 -1.81
C TRP A 44 -10.24 -2.24 -1.86
N THR A 45 -11.22 -2.62 -1.03
CA THR A 45 -11.67 -4.02 -0.85
C THR A 45 -12.56 -4.56 -1.97
N VAL A 46 -13.10 -3.70 -2.83
CA VAL A 46 -13.97 -4.08 -3.96
C VAL A 46 -13.38 -3.56 -5.27
N ALA A 47 -13.50 -4.36 -6.33
CA ALA A 47 -12.95 -3.99 -7.63
C ALA A 47 -13.81 -2.96 -8.37
N GLN A 48 -15.12 -2.90 -8.09
CA GLN A 48 -16.10 -2.03 -8.75
C GLN A 48 -17.21 -1.67 -7.77
N GLY A 49 -17.87 -0.53 -7.99
CA GLY A 49 -19.01 -0.08 -7.19
C GLY A 49 -18.63 0.52 -5.84
N GLN A 50 -19.60 0.61 -4.93
CA GLN A 50 -19.36 1.20 -3.62
C GLN A 50 -18.78 0.19 -2.65
N THR A 51 -17.79 0.61 -1.88
CA THR A 51 -17.40 -0.08 -0.65
C THR A 51 -18.59 0.10 0.28
N GLY A 52 -19.27 -0.99 0.66
CA GLY A 52 -20.57 -0.92 1.34
C GLY A 52 -20.59 -0.06 2.62
N ALA A 53 -21.74 0.01 3.29
CA ALA A 53 -22.01 0.93 4.42
C ALA A 53 -21.08 0.84 5.66
N THR A 54 -20.07 -0.02 5.65
CA THR A 54 -19.13 -0.27 6.75
C THR A 54 -17.77 0.42 6.61
N CYS A 55 -17.57 1.25 5.59
CA CYS A 55 -16.33 2.00 5.33
C CYS A 55 -16.59 3.52 5.20
N PRO A 56 -17.12 4.17 6.25
CA PRO A 56 -17.19 5.63 6.27
C PRO A 56 -15.81 6.25 6.52
N ASP A 57 -15.58 7.45 5.98
CA ASP A 57 -14.37 8.21 6.29
C ASP A 57 -14.49 8.82 7.70
N ALA A 58 -13.48 9.58 8.12
CA ALA A 58 -13.51 10.26 9.41
C ALA A 58 -14.68 11.25 9.58
N GLN A 59 -15.40 11.57 8.49
CA GLN A 59 -16.58 12.45 8.46
C GLN A 59 -17.89 11.67 8.29
N GLY A 60 -17.87 10.34 8.26
CA GLY A 60 -19.06 9.52 8.08
C GLY A 60 -19.47 9.32 6.61
N VAL A 61 -18.67 9.78 5.65
CA VAL A 61 -18.99 9.75 4.22
C VAL A 61 -18.48 8.45 3.59
N LEU A 62 -19.33 7.79 2.80
CA LEU A 62 -18.93 6.65 1.99
C LEU A 62 -18.25 7.16 0.71
N LEU A 63 -16.99 6.80 0.51
CA LEU A 63 -16.32 7.00 -0.76
C LEU A 63 -16.64 5.86 -1.72
N ASP A 64 -16.58 6.15 -3.02
CA ASP A 64 -16.54 5.10 -4.04
C ASP A 64 -15.22 4.30 -3.93
N ASN A 65 -15.22 3.09 -4.52
CA ASN A 65 -13.98 2.32 -4.61
C ASN A 65 -12.88 3.13 -5.30
N GLN A 66 -11.67 3.03 -4.79
CA GLN A 66 -10.58 3.88 -5.28
C GLN A 66 -10.00 3.43 -6.61
N TYR A 67 -10.31 2.21 -7.07
CA TYR A 67 -9.87 1.75 -8.39
C TYR A 67 -10.54 2.49 -9.53
N ASP A 68 -11.83 2.86 -9.40
CA ASP A 68 -12.50 3.72 -10.38
C ASP A 68 -11.82 5.08 -10.48
N ARG A 69 -11.51 5.71 -9.34
CA ARG A 69 -10.73 6.96 -9.34
C ARG A 69 -9.35 6.78 -9.99
N VAL A 70 -8.63 5.72 -9.65
CA VAL A 70 -7.30 5.45 -10.24
C VAL A 70 -7.41 5.28 -11.76
N ARG A 71 -8.42 4.57 -12.26
CA ARG A 71 -8.69 4.45 -13.70
C ARG A 71 -8.89 5.83 -14.34
N ASP A 72 -9.79 6.62 -13.77
CA ASP A 72 -10.32 7.83 -14.41
C ASP A 72 -9.42 9.06 -14.26
N THR A 73 -8.61 9.10 -13.20
CA THR A 73 -7.87 10.33 -12.81
C THR A 73 -6.37 10.15 -12.67
N VAL A 74 -5.88 8.92 -12.63
CA VAL A 74 -4.44 8.64 -12.51
C VAL A 74 -3.95 8.01 -13.81
N LEU A 75 -4.48 6.84 -14.16
CA LEU A 75 -4.08 6.14 -15.38
C LEU A 75 -4.48 6.91 -16.64
N ALA A 76 -5.70 7.47 -16.67
CA ALA A 76 -6.18 8.21 -17.83
C ALA A 76 -5.31 9.45 -18.16
N THR A 77 -4.68 10.08 -17.16
CA THR A 77 -3.94 11.35 -17.29
C THR A 77 -2.42 11.21 -17.20
N ALA A 78 -1.89 9.99 -17.09
CA ALA A 78 -0.47 9.66 -16.95
C ALA A 78 0.37 9.94 -18.22
N THR A 79 0.48 11.21 -18.61
CA THR A 79 1.14 11.66 -19.85
C THR A 79 2.66 11.47 -19.85
N THR A 80 3.28 11.29 -18.70
CA THR A 80 4.74 11.12 -18.55
C THR A 80 5.22 9.69 -18.80
N ALA A 81 4.31 8.73 -19.02
CA ALA A 81 4.68 7.35 -19.26
C ALA A 81 5.36 7.16 -20.64
N PRO A 82 6.43 6.35 -20.76
CA PRO A 82 7.12 6.12 -22.04
C PRO A 82 6.23 5.58 -23.17
N SER A 83 5.13 4.91 -22.82
CA SER A 83 4.16 4.33 -23.75
C SER A 83 2.89 5.16 -23.94
N ALA A 84 2.80 6.38 -23.40
CA ALA A 84 1.60 7.20 -23.49
C ALA A 84 1.32 7.62 -24.95
N PRO A 85 0.12 7.38 -25.50
CA PRO A 85 -0.23 7.85 -26.84
C PRO A 85 -0.20 9.38 -26.95
N THR A 86 0.23 9.92 -28.10
CA THR A 86 0.16 11.37 -28.35
C THR A 86 -1.29 11.87 -28.23
N GLY A 87 -1.51 12.87 -27.37
CA GLY A 87 -2.84 13.45 -27.15
C GLY A 87 -3.77 12.63 -26.26
N CYS A 88 -3.25 11.63 -25.52
CA CYS A 88 -4.00 10.97 -24.46
C CYS A 88 -4.30 11.93 -23.29
N GLY A 89 -5.26 11.58 -22.43
CA GLY A 89 -5.52 12.34 -21.21
C GLY A 89 -6.96 12.25 -20.72
N GLY A 90 -7.29 13.09 -19.74
CA GLY A 90 -8.67 13.37 -19.34
C GLY A 90 -9.35 14.37 -20.29
N PRO A 91 -10.62 14.72 -20.03
CA PRO A 91 -11.40 15.60 -20.90
C PRO A 91 -10.64 16.87 -21.34
N PRO A 92 -10.67 17.24 -22.65
CA PRO A 92 -11.57 16.70 -23.69
C PRO A 92 -11.08 15.38 -24.33
N ASN A 93 -9.92 14.85 -23.96
CA ASN A 93 -9.41 13.62 -24.54
C ASN A 93 -10.13 12.41 -23.92
N THR A 94 -10.63 11.51 -24.77
CA THR A 94 -11.35 10.28 -24.33
C THR A 94 -10.45 9.05 -24.31
N THR A 95 -9.21 9.17 -24.83
CA THR A 95 -8.23 8.08 -24.85
C THR A 95 -7.33 8.17 -23.62
N PRO A 96 -7.31 7.15 -22.74
CA PRO A 96 -6.48 7.17 -21.54
C PRO A 96 -4.99 7.01 -21.87
N CYS A 97 -4.11 7.67 -21.11
CA CYS A 97 -2.65 7.57 -21.29
C CYS A 97 -2.06 6.22 -20.87
N LEU A 98 -2.57 5.67 -19.78
CA LEU A 98 -2.34 4.31 -19.33
C LEU A 98 -3.67 3.63 -19.07
N THR A 99 -3.68 2.31 -19.14
CA THR A 99 -4.85 1.47 -18.93
C THR A 99 -4.65 0.50 -17.78
N GLU A 100 -5.74 0.00 -17.23
CA GLU A 100 -5.74 -1.04 -16.18
C GLU A 100 -5.00 -2.32 -16.63
N LYS A 101 -4.96 -2.59 -17.94
CA LYS A 101 -4.21 -3.71 -18.53
C LYS A 101 -2.69 -3.52 -18.45
N GLN A 102 -2.19 -2.30 -18.29
CA GLN A 102 -0.76 -2.01 -18.18
C GLN A 102 -0.24 -2.13 -16.74
N VAL A 103 -1.12 -2.18 -15.74
CA VAL A 103 -0.73 -2.36 -14.35
C VAL A 103 -0.22 -3.79 -14.14
N GLN A 104 1.07 -3.93 -13.83
CA GLN A 104 1.73 -5.22 -13.57
C GLN A 104 2.25 -5.36 -12.14
N VAL A 105 2.43 -4.25 -11.42
CA VAL A 105 3.00 -4.23 -10.07
C VAL A 105 2.22 -3.23 -9.22
N LEU A 106 1.95 -3.59 -7.97
CA LEU A 106 1.48 -2.66 -6.95
C LEU A 106 2.45 -2.60 -5.78
N TRP A 107 2.66 -1.38 -5.28
CA TRP A 107 3.20 -1.13 -3.96
C TRP A 107 2.06 -0.65 -3.07
N ILE A 108 1.86 -1.31 -1.92
CA ILE A 108 0.79 -1.01 -0.99
C ILE A 108 1.40 -0.60 0.35
N LYS A 109 0.99 0.56 0.83
CA LYS A 109 1.18 1.01 2.21
C LYS A 109 -0.12 1.62 2.69
N ASN A 110 -0.77 0.98 3.64
CA ASN A 110 -2.08 1.44 4.10
C ASN A 110 -2.25 1.21 5.62
N VAL A 111 -3.44 1.52 6.11
CA VAL A 111 -3.92 1.27 7.47
C VAL A 111 -5.35 0.73 7.37
N ALA A 112 -5.83 0.03 8.39
CA ALA A 112 -7.24 -0.34 8.46
C ALA A 112 -8.09 0.90 8.81
N ASN A 113 -9.41 0.78 8.65
CA ASN A 113 -10.30 1.80 9.21
C ASN A 113 -10.26 1.71 10.74
N GLU A 114 -9.87 2.81 11.39
CA GLU A 114 -9.57 2.88 12.82
C GLU A 114 -10.59 2.12 13.68
N ARG A 115 -10.13 1.03 14.31
CA ARG A 115 -10.80 0.44 15.48
C ARG A 115 -9.94 0.63 16.70
N LEU A 116 -10.58 0.78 17.86
CA LEU A 116 -9.86 0.79 19.13
C LEU A 116 -9.08 -0.50 19.28
N LEU A 117 -7.79 -0.39 19.61
CA LEU A 117 -7.01 -1.54 20.02
C LEU A 117 -7.66 -2.18 21.23
N CYS A 118 -7.52 -3.49 21.30
CA CYS A 118 -8.01 -4.23 22.44
C CYS A 118 -7.20 -3.86 23.68
N ASP A 119 -7.87 -3.38 24.74
CA ASP A 119 -7.22 -3.07 26.01
C ASP A 119 -6.81 -4.38 26.68
N THR A 120 -5.50 -4.65 26.70
CA THR A 120 -4.93 -5.88 27.28
C THR A 120 -5.13 -5.97 28.81
N THR A 121 -5.52 -4.89 29.47
CA THR A 121 -5.90 -4.89 30.89
C THR A 121 -7.34 -5.35 31.12
N VAL A 122 -8.16 -5.42 30.06
CA VAL A 122 -9.53 -5.91 30.11
C VAL A 122 -9.55 -7.44 29.94
N SER A 123 -10.06 -8.13 30.96
CA SER A 123 -10.25 -9.59 30.92
C SER A 123 -11.16 -10.00 29.75
N GLY A 124 -10.70 -10.95 28.93
CA GLY A 124 -11.41 -11.37 27.71
C GLY A 124 -10.97 -10.63 26.45
N CYS A 125 -9.97 -9.75 26.54
CA CYS A 125 -9.27 -9.23 25.36
C CYS A 125 -8.59 -10.39 24.61
N VAL A 126 -9.21 -10.82 23.52
CA VAL A 126 -8.71 -11.89 22.64
C VAL A 126 -8.58 -11.36 21.22
N ASN A 127 -7.52 -11.77 20.53
CA ASN A 127 -7.38 -11.52 19.09
C ASN A 127 -8.50 -12.25 18.35
N ASN A 128 -9.49 -11.51 17.89
CA ASN A 128 -10.57 -12.03 17.06
C ASN A 128 -10.73 -11.14 15.81
N THR A 129 -11.69 -11.44 14.94
CA THR A 129 -11.94 -10.68 13.70
C THR A 129 -12.31 -9.21 13.92
N SER A 130 -12.53 -8.79 15.16
CA SER A 130 -12.74 -7.39 15.55
C SER A 130 -11.46 -6.67 15.95
N THR A 131 -10.36 -7.37 16.18
CA THR A 131 -9.05 -6.80 16.47
C THR A 131 -8.44 -6.19 15.20
N GLU A 132 -7.84 -5.02 15.37
CA GLU A 132 -7.34 -4.18 14.28
C GLU A 132 -6.35 -4.89 13.35
N ALA A 133 -5.36 -5.61 13.88
CA ALA A 133 -4.38 -6.31 13.06
C ALA A 133 -5.01 -7.41 12.16
N ILE A 134 -5.99 -8.15 12.68
CA ILE A 134 -6.71 -9.20 11.95
C ILE A 134 -7.64 -8.58 10.90
N LEU A 135 -8.29 -7.46 11.25
CA LEU A 135 -9.08 -6.69 10.28
C LEU A 135 -8.21 -6.18 9.14
N TYR A 136 -7.04 -5.62 9.45
CA TYR A 136 -6.13 -5.11 8.43
C TYR A 136 -5.60 -6.22 7.52
N GLU A 137 -5.26 -7.40 8.06
CA GLU A 137 -4.92 -8.58 7.25
C GLU A 137 -6.04 -8.90 6.25
N SER A 138 -7.29 -9.00 6.74
CA SER A 138 -8.42 -9.32 5.88
C SER A 138 -8.66 -8.24 4.81
N GLN A 139 -8.57 -6.96 5.16
CA GLN A 139 -8.77 -5.85 4.23
C GLN A 139 -7.67 -5.76 3.17
N VAL A 140 -6.41 -5.99 3.53
CA VAL A 140 -5.32 -6.01 2.55
C VAL A 140 -5.45 -7.22 1.61
N ALA A 141 -5.89 -8.38 2.12
CA ALA A 141 -6.14 -9.55 1.27
C ALA A 141 -7.31 -9.30 0.29
N GLN A 142 -8.40 -8.69 0.76
CA GLN A 142 -9.51 -8.24 -0.09
C GLN A 142 -9.04 -7.19 -1.12
N THR A 143 -8.19 -6.25 -0.69
CA THR A 143 -7.57 -5.25 -1.55
C THR A 143 -6.80 -5.90 -2.69
N ILE A 144 -5.97 -6.90 -2.41
CA ILE A 144 -5.16 -7.57 -3.43
C ILE A 144 -6.03 -8.36 -4.42
N ARG A 145 -7.08 -9.06 -3.94
CA ARG A 145 -8.03 -9.73 -4.82
C ARG A 145 -8.79 -8.75 -5.71
N ALA A 146 -9.26 -7.64 -5.13
CA ALA A 146 -9.92 -6.59 -5.89
C ALA A 146 -8.99 -5.98 -6.94
N ALA A 147 -7.75 -5.69 -6.57
CA ALA A 147 -6.72 -5.25 -7.50
C ALA A 147 -6.46 -6.27 -8.61
N LYS A 148 -6.39 -7.57 -8.31
CA LYS A 148 -6.18 -8.61 -9.32
C LYS A 148 -7.35 -8.74 -10.30
N SER A 149 -8.58 -8.59 -9.80
CA SER A 149 -9.79 -8.53 -10.63
C SER A 149 -9.78 -7.29 -11.55
N ARG A 150 -9.35 -6.15 -11.02
CA ARG A 150 -9.27 -4.87 -11.75
C ARG A 150 -8.15 -4.83 -12.79
N TYR A 151 -6.99 -5.36 -12.41
CA TYR A 151 -5.74 -5.31 -13.16
C TYR A 151 -5.39 -6.74 -13.61
N PRO A 152 -5.90 -7.19 -14.78
CA PRO A 152 -5.77 -8.59 -15.18
C PRO A 152 -4.30 -9.04 -15.31
N ASN A 153 -3.41 -8.11 -15.67
CA ASN A 153 -1.99 -8.35 -15.82
C ASN A 153 -1.15 -8.06 -14.55
N LEU A 154 -1.79 -7.83 -13.39
CA LEU A 154 -1.09 -7.67 -12.12
C LEU A 154 -0.35 -8.97 -11.76
N LYS A 155 0.96 -8.87 -11.59
CA LYS A 155 1.87 -9.98 -11.31
C LYS A 155 2.38 -9.95 -9.88
N GLN A 156 2.79 -8.78 -9.40
CA GLN A 156 3.46 -8.61 -8.10
C GLN A 156 2.76 -7.56 -7.23
N VAL A 157 2.66 -7.85 -5.94
CA VAL A 157 2.24 -6.89 -4.91
C VAL A 157 3.31 -6.83 -3.83
N PHE A 158 3.87 -5.65 -3.60
CA PHE A 158 4.83 -5.38 -2.53
C PHE A 158 4.11 -4.70 -1.36
N LEU A 159 4.08 -5.35 -0.21
CA LEU A 159 3.52 -4.80 1.03
C LEU A 159 4.59 -4.09 1.84
N SER A 160 4.40 -2.79 2.08
CA SER A 160 5.21 -2.01 3.00
C SER A 160 4.41 -1.67 4.26
N THR A 161 5.10 -1.70 5.40
CA THR A 161 4.52 -1.29 6.70
C THR A 161 4.43 0.22 6.81
N ARG A 162 3.68 0.69 7.83
CA ARG A 162 3.71 2.09 8.23
C ARG A 162 5.08 2.46 8.81
N ILE A 163 5.46 3.73 8.74
CA ILE A 163 6.59 4.24 9.55
C ILE A 163 6.19 4.27 11.02
N TYR A 164 7.16 4.47 11.91
CA TYR A 164 6.92 4.54 13.36
C TYR A 164 5.83 5.56 13.71
N ALA A 165 4.96 5.23 14.67
CA ALA A 165 3.84 6.07 15.07
C ALA A 165 3.89 6.50 16.55
N GLY A 166 5.01 6.28 17.25
CA GLY A 166 5.09 6.49 18.70
C GLY A 166 5.21 7.96 19.10
N TYR A 167 5.36 8.86 18.13
CA TYR A 167 5.35 10.31 18.33
C TYR A 167 3.99 10.94 18.01
N ALA A 168 3.03 10.17 17.51
CA ALA A 168 1.70 10.66 17.15
C ALA A 168 1.04 11.35 18.35
N THR A 169 0.50 12.54 18.08
CA THR A 169 -0.18 13.38 19.07
C THR A 169 -1.69 13.38 18.92
N ASP A 170 -2.18 12.68 17.89
CA ASP A 170 -3.59 12.53 17.54
C ASP A 170 -4.01 11.04 17.47
N GLY A 171 -5.27 10.80 17.08
CA GLY A 171 -5.85 9.46 16.99
C GLY A 171 -5.51 8.70 15.70
N LEU A 172 -4.68 9.24 14.81
CA LEU A 172 -4.41 8.71 13.47
C LEU A 172 -3.48 7.48 13.49
N ASN A 173 -3.95 6.40 14.10
CA ASN A 173 -3.23 5.14 14.32
C ASN A 173 -1.86 5.32 15.01
N PRO A 174 -1.81 5.82 16.27
CA PRO A 174 -0.57 5.87 17.06
C PRO A 174 0.03 4.47 17.29
N GLU A 175 1.19 4.33 17.93
CA GLU A 175 1.61 2.97 18.34
C GLU A 175 0.61 2.37 19.36
N PRO A 176 0.38 1.04 19.36
CA PRO A 176 1.06 0.01 18.56
C PRO A 176 0.45 -0.33 17.18
N TYR A 177 -0.41 0.51 16.59
CA TYR A 177 -1.06 0.18 15.31
C TYR A 177 -0.03 -0.09 14.19
N ALA A 178 0.94 0.81 14.03
CA ALA A 178 1.98 0.69 13.01
C ALA A 178 2.85 -0.56 13.20
N TYR A 179 3.19 -0.88 14.44
CA TYR A 179 3.88 -2.12 14.80
C TYR A 179 3.03 -3.35 14.46
N GLU A 180 1.76 -3.38 14.84
CA GLU A 180 0.85 -4.51 14.65
C GLU A 180 0.55 -4.79 13.16
N TYR A 181 0.49 -3.77 12.31
CA TYR A 181 0.33 -3.97 10.87
C TYR A 181 1.49 -4.72 10.20
N GLY A 182 2.67 -4.76 10.84
CA GLY A 182 3.74 -5.68 10.46
C GLY A 182 3.32 -7.15 10.59
N TYR A 183 2.56 -7.51 11.61
CA TYR A 183 2.01 -8.86 11.77
C TYR A 183 0.94 -9.16 10.72
N SER A 184 0.05 -8.21 10.43
CA SER A 184 -0.96 -8.38 9.38
C SER A 184 -0.33 -8.72 8.02
N ALA A 185 0.72 -7.98 7.64
CA ALA A 185 1.45 -8.25 6.39
C ALA A 185 2.14 -9.63 6.42
N LYS A 186 2.73 -10.00 7.56
CA LYS A 186 3.36 -11.32 7.76
C LYS A 186 2.34 -12.45 7.60
N TRP A 187 1.21 -12.39 8.30
CA TRP A 187 0.19 -13.43 8.28
C TRP A 187 -0.43 -13.59 6.88
N LEU A 188 -0.71 -12.49 6.17
CA LEU A 188 -1.21 -12.54 4.80
C LEU A 188 -0.23 -13.24 3.84
N ILE A 189 1.06 -12.89 3.91
CA ILE A 189 2.09 -13.51 3.06
C ILE A 189 2.22 -15.01 3.40
N GLU A 190 2.22 -15.35 4.70
CA GLU A 190 2.23 -16.73 5.17
C GLU A 190 1.00 -17.51 4.69
N ALA A 191 -0.19 -16.92 4.72
CA ALA A 191 -1.42 -17.50 4.21
C ALA A 191 -1.32 -17.85 2.72
N GLN A 192 -0.79 -16.94 1.88
CA GLN A 192 -0.57 -17.23 0.47
C GLN A 192 0.45 -18.36 0.27
N ILE A 193 1.57 -18.37 1.02
CA ILE A 193 2.58 -19.43 0.94
C ILE A 193 2.00 -20.79 1.31
N ILE A 194 1.24 -20.86 2.39
CA ILE A 194 0.61 -22.09 2.87
C ILE A 194 -0.40 -22.59 1.82
N GLN A 195 -1.25 -21.70 1.32
CA GLN A 195 -2.25 -22.06 0.32
C GLN A 195 -1.60 -22.61 -0.96
N GLU A 196 -0.54 -21.99 -1.44
CA GLU A 196 0.17 -22.44 -2.65
C GLU A 196 0.93 -23.76 -2.43
N ARG A 197 1.33 -24.04 -1.18
CA ARG A 197 2.01 -25.29 -0.83
C ARG A 197 1.05 -26.47 -0.72
N ASN A 198 -0.13 -26.28 -0.14
CA ASN A 198 -1.00 -27.42 0.22
C ASN A 198 -2.51 -27.18 0.06
N GLY A 199 -2.92 -26.05 -0.52
CA GLY A 199 -4.33 -25.72 -0.76
C GLY A 199 -5.09 -25.18 0.45
N THR A 200 -4.47 -25.04 1.62
CA THR A 200 -5.16 -24.52 2.83
C THR A 200 -5.47 -23.03 2.66
N ILE A 201 -6.74 -22.68 2.76
CA ILE A 201 -7.21 -21.29 2.72
C ILE A 201 -7.26 -20.75 4.14
N ASP A 202 -6.52 -19.68 4.40
CA ASP A 202 -6.58 -18.97 5.68
C ASP A 202 -7.97 -18.30 5.86
N PRO A 203 -8.62 -18.45 7.03
CA PRO A 203 -9.96 -17.90 7.24
C PRO A 203 -10.02 -16.37 7.35
N VAL A 204 -8.90 -15.69 7.63
CA VAL A 204 -8.81 -14.23 7.74
C VAL A 204 -8.49 -13.62 6.39
N ALA A 205 -7.41 -14.07 5.75
CA ALA A 205 -6.98 -13.57 4.45
C ALA A 205 -7.92 -14.03 3.34
N GLY A 206 -8.50 -15.24 3.43
CA GLY A 206 -9.29 -15.87 2.37
C GLY A 206 -8.43 -16.41 1.23
N ASN A 207 -9.05 -16.71 0.08
CA ASN A 207 -8.33 -17.26 -1.07
C ASN A 207 -7.33 -16.23 -1.62
N MET A 208 -6.04 -16.55 -1.51
CA MET A 208 -4.91 -15.74 -1.96
C MET A 208 -4.07 -16.47 -3.01
N SER A 209 -4.61 -17.48 -3.69
CA SER A 209 -3.83 -18.21 -4.70
C SER A 209 -3.45 -17.31 -5.88
N TYR A 210 -2.14 -17.21 -6.14
CA TYR A 210 -1.62 -16.62 -7.38
C TYR A 210 -1.63 -17.63 -8.54
N THR A 211 -1.55 -18.93 -8.26
CA THR A 211 -1.59 -19.98 -9.29
C THR A 211 -2.96 -20.05 -9.98
N SER A 212 -4.06 -19.89 -9.23
CA SER A 212 -5.40 -19.80 -9.82
C SER A 212 -5.73 -18.42 -10.39
N GLY A 213 -4.85 -17.43 -10.22
CA GLY A 213 -5.08 -16.04 -10.61
C GLY A 213 -6.07 -15.27 -9.73
N THR A 214 -6.46 -15.80 -8.57
CA THR A 214 -7.36 -15.12 -7.61
C THR A 214 -6.72 -13.88 -7.01
N ALA A 215 -5.42 -13.97 -6.68
CA ALA A 215 -4.61 -12.87 -6.21
C ALA A 215 -3.34 -12.74 -7.07
N ALA A 216 -2.60 -11.65 -6.90
CA ALA A 216 -1.24 -11.54 -7.45
C ALA A 216 -0.23 -12.16 -6.47
N TRP A 217 0.97 -12.48 -6.97
CA TRP A 217 2.04 -12.92 -6.10
C TRP A 217 2.42 -11.79 -5.14
N THR A 218 2.23 -12.02 -3.85
CA THR A 218 2.34 -11.03 -2.79
C THR A 218 3.59 -11.31 -1.97
N LEU A 219 4.37 -10.26 -1.72
CA LEU A 219 5.64 -10.37 -1.03
C LEU A 219 5.90 -9.12 -0.19
N TRP A 220 6.86 -9.24 0.71
CA TRP A 220 7.39 -8.10 1.42
C TRP A 220 7.96 -7.08 0.43
N GLY A 221 7.51 -5.85 0.56
CA GLY A 221 8.19 -4.67 0.05
C GLY A 221 9.24 -4.18 1.04
N THR A 222 9.57 -2.89 0.95
CA THR A 222 10.41 -2.22 1.93
C THR A 222 9.74 -2.24 3.31
N TYR A 223 10.43 -2.77 4.33
CA TYR A 223 9.98 -2.74 5.71
C TYR A 223 10.33 -1.40 6.36
N LEU A 224 9.35 -0.51 6.50
CA LEU A 224 9.56 0.89 6.86
C LEU A 224 9.56 1.13 8.38
N TRP A 225 8.92 0.26 9.15
CA TRP A 225 8.86 0.36 10.60
C TRP A 225 10.23 0.12 11.27
N ALA A 226 10.53 0.94 12.27
CA ALA A 226 11.61 0.75 13.25
C ALA A 226 11.15 1.40 14.57
N ASP A 227 11.66 0.93 15.71
CA ASP A 227 11.21 1.37 17.04
C ASP A 227 11.83 2.72 17.43
N GLY A 228 11.28 3.80 16.87
CA GLY A 228 11.76 5.16 17.13
C GLY A 228 13.28 5.26 16.93
N THR A 229 13.99 5.70 17.95
CA THR A 229 15.45 5.88 17.90
C THR A 229 16.24 4.58 18.06
N ILE A 230 15.60 3.44 18.28
CA ILE A 230 16.24 2.12 18.35
C ILE A 230 16.42 1.59 16.93
N ALA A 231 17.67 1.41 16.53
CA ALA A 231 18.02 1.01 15.18
C ALA A 231 17.57 -0.43 14.87
N ARG A 232 16.90 -0.60 13.71
CA ARG A 232 16.76 -1.91 13.07
C ARG A 232 18.13 -2.41 12.60
N SER A 233 18.24 -3.70 12.27
CA SER A 233 19.49 -4.33 11.83
C SER A 233 20.17 -3.68 10.61
N ASP A 234 19.44 -2.90 9.81
CA ASP A 234 19.99 -2.12 8.69
C ASP A 234 20.25 -0.64 9.03
N GLY A 235 20.18 -0.28 10.31
CA GLY A 235 20.41 1.08 10.81
C GLY A 235 19.20 2.00 10.73
N THR A 236 18.05 1.55 10.20
CA THR A 236 16.84 2.38 10.13
C THR A 236 16.38 2.80 11.53
N THR A 237 16.17 4.10 11.72
CA THR A 237 15.60 4.73 12.91
C THR A 237 14.62 5.82 12.51
N TRP A 238 13.73 6.20 13.42
CA TRP A 238 12.79 7.30 13.32
C TRP A 238 13.01 8.27 14.49
N GLN A 239 13.42 9.49 14.17
CA GLN A 239 13.59 10.57 15.13
C GLN A 239 12.30 11.40 15.17
N PRO A 240 11.98 12.09 16.28
CA PRO A 240 10.87 13.04 16.30
C PRO A 240 10.96 14.08 15.18
N GLY A 241 12.18 14.50 14.83
CA GLY A 241 12.45 15.43 13.74
C GLY A 241 12.35 14.86 12.32
N ASP A 242 11.89 13.62 12.15
CA ASP A 242 11.49 13.04 10.86
C ASP A 242 9.97 13.18 10.61
N PHE A 243 9.23 13.76 11.55
CA PHE A 243 7.77 13.91 11.50
C PHE A 243 7.35 15.38 11.53
N GLN A 244 6.14 15.62 11.05
CA GLN A 244 5.45 16.89 11.21
C GLN A 244 5.01 17.09 12.67
N SER A 245 4.40 18.25 12.95
CA SER A 245 3.94 18.58 14.31
C SER A 245 2.90 17.62 14.88
N ASP A 246 2.21 16.86 14.02
CA ASP A 246 1.27 15.83 14.45
C ASP A 246 1.95 14.54 14.95
N GLY A 247 3.23 14.34 14.63
CA GLY A 247 3.98 13.13 14.97
C GLY A 247 3.56 11.87 14.19
N THR A 248 2.71 12.03 13.18
CA THR A 248 2.03 10.98 12.42
C THR A 248 2.51 10.99 10.96
N HIS A 249 2.57 12.17 10.34
CA HIS A 249 3.02 12.33 8.96
C HIS A 249 4.52 12.62 8.91
N PRO A 250 5.27 12.04 7.96
CA PRO A 250 6.67 12.37 7.80
C PRO A 250 6.82 13.82 7.33
N ASP A 251 7.87 14.48 7.81
CA ASP A 251 8.34 15.74 7.23
C ASP A 251 9.18 15.45 5.97
N ASN A 252 9.86 16.47 5.44
CA ASN A 252 10.73 16.28 4.27
C ASN A 252 11.91 15.33 4.54
N LYS A 253 12.46 15.29 5.77
CA LYS A 253 13.54 14.36 6.13
C LYS A 253 13.02 12.93 6.23
N GLY A 254 11.87 12.75 6.87
CA GLY A 254 11.20 11.45 6.96
C GLY A 254 10.84 10.89 5.59
N LYS A 255 10.27 11.72 4.70
CA LYS A 255 9.97 11.32 3.32
C LYS A 255 11.24 10.92 2.57
N LEU A 256 12.31 11.70 2.65
CA LEU A 256 13.59 11.36 2.02
C LEU A 256 14.14 10.02 2.54
N LYS A 257 13.99 9.72 3.83
CA LYS A 257 14.37 8.43 4.40
C LYS A 257 13.55 7.28 3.79
N VAL A 258 12.24 7.43 3.67
CA VAL A 258 11.37 6.44 2.99
C VAL A 258 11.79 6.26 1.53
N VAL A 259 12.02 7.35 0.80
CA VAL A 259 12.47 7.32 -0.60
C VAL A 259 13.78 6.55 -0.74
N ASN A 260 14.75 6.80 0.12
CA ASN A 260 16.04 6.09 0.09
C ASN A 260 15.87 4.58 0.34
N LEU A 261 15.02 4.20 1.29
CA LEU A 261 14.72 2.79 1.55
C LEU A 261 13.98 2.13 0.37
N LEU A 262 13.06 2.84 -0.30
CA LEU A 262 12.36 2.35 -1.49
C LEU A 262 13.31 2.22 -2.68
N MET A 263 14.12 3.25 -2.98
CA MET A 263 15.13 3.20 -4.03
C MET A 263 16.13 2.06 -3.78
N GLY A 264 16.62 1.92 -2.55
CA GLY A 264 17.49 0.81 -2.16
C GLY A 264 16.86 -0.56 -2.42
N PHE A 265 15.62 -0.76 -1.97
CA PHE A 265 14.90 -2.02 -2.21
C PHE A 265 14.70 -2.31 -3.69
N PHE A 266 14.12 -1.39 -4.46
CA PHE A 266 13.77 -1.64 -5.86
C PHE A 266 15.01 -1.74 -6.77
N THR A 267 16.10 -1.07 -6.44
CA THR A 267 17.38 -1.18 -7.19
C THR A 267 18.20 -2.40 -6.80
N THR A 268 17.98 -3.06 -5.66
CA THR A 268 18.81 -4.20 -5.24
C THR A 268 18.07 -5.53 -5.17
N SER A 269 16.75 -5.52 -5.07
CA SER A 269 15.97 -6.75 -4.92
C SER A 269 16.11 -7.67 -6.14
N PRO A 270 16.24 -9.00 -5.92
CA PRO A 270 16.23 -9.98 -7.00
C PRO A 270 14.84 -10.12 -7.65
N TYR A 271 13.80 -9.61 -7.00
CA TYR A 271 12.41 -9.69 -7.47
C TYR A 271 11.95 -8.48 -8.29
N THR A 272 12.82 -7.48 -8.46
CA THR A 272 12.52 -6.24 -9.21
C THR A 272 13.49 -5.98 -10.38
N PRO A 273 13.90 -7.00 -11.18
CA PRO A 273 14.82 -6.75 -12.29
C PRO A 273 14.24 -5.77 -13.33
N TRP A 274 12.92 -5.70 -13.46
CA TRP A 274 12.22 -4.76 -14.34
C TRP A 274 12.39 -3.28 -13.94
N PHE A 275 12.82 -3.00 -12.69
CA PHE A 275 13.02 -1.63 -12.20
C PHE A 275 14.32 -1.01 -12.71
N ARG A 276 15.31 -1.83 -13.07
CA ARG A 276 16.65 -1.40 -13.48
C ARG A 276 16.82 -1.40 -15.01
N PRO A 277 17.70 -0.54 -15.57
CA PRO A 277 17.99 -0.47 -17.00
C PRO A 277 18.38 -1.79 -17.67
#